data_AF-A0KEH2-F1
#
_entry.id   AF-A0KEH2-F1
#
_cell.length_a   1.000
_cell.length_b   1.000
_cell.length_c   1.000
_cell.angle_alpha   90.00
_cell.angle_beta   90.00
_cell.angle_gamma   90.00
#
_symmetry.space_group_name_H-M   'P 1'
#
loop_
_entity.id
_entity.type
_entity.pdbx_description
1 polymer ?
#
loop_
_entity_poly.entity_id
_entity_poly.type
_entity_poly.pdbx_seq_one_letter_code
_entity_poly.pdbx_strand_id
1 'polypeptide(L)'
;MCQLLATLNSQPRATSPQLLAWVRAQSFKAPSWLVDKEVDGFLVQQPAYDFAAAARQVLSRWQQQAWQDNYRQQLEEGTFEFKQIYNSRNPDLAQQQQALLTVLDRQPLPLLQREAHTLAAMSIFLPDNRLLRLLAERTGDSALYQKLWHQPVDHDSVAALASVGRFHQGQAASDLLIAASRNARLKLPALQQLSQLSPLPDTAQQFLLAELGNRQYSGQVASLLLQMDEPRLLAQLADRLTRQEKRHASPVMLPDSGTPAARPGL
;
A
#
# COMPACT_ATOMS: atom_id res chain seq x y z
N MET A 1 3.15 35.45 25.20
CA MET A 1 4.03 34.29 24.91
C MET A 1 3.34 33.22 24.05
N CYS A 2 2.10 32.82 24.35
CA CYS A 2 1.31 31.88 23.51
C CYS A 2 1.12 32.37 22.07
N GLN A 3 0.75 33.64 21.89
CA GLN A 3 0.58 34.23 20.54
C GLN A 3 1.87 34.22 19.74
N LEU A 4 3.03 34.37 20.38
CA LEU A 4 4.33 34.37 19.70
C LEU A 4 4.72 32.96 19.24
N LEU A 5 4.52 31.93 20.06
CA LEU A 5 4.73 30.54 19.59
C LEU A 5 3.73 30.16 18.50
N ALA A 6 2.48 30.63 18.59
CA ALA A 6 1.47 30.42 17.55
C ALA A 6 1.86 31.09 16.22
N THR A 7 2.37 32.32 16.25
CA THR A 7 2.88 32.98 15.03
C THR A 7 4.15 32.31 14.51
N LEU A 8 5.09 31.91 15.37
CA LEU A 8 6.28 31.15 14.95
C LEU A 8 5.93 29.79 14.33
N ASN A 9 4.84 29.15 14.77
CA ASN A 9 4.35 27.90 14.20
C ASN A 9 3.88 28.03 12.74
N SER A 10 3.54 29.25 12.31
CA SER A 10 3.22 29.58 10.92
C SER A 10 4.45 29.94 10.07
N GLN A 11 5.61 30.13 10.70
CA GLN A 11 6.84 30.45 9.98
C GLN A 11 7.53 29.16 9.51
N PRO A 12 8.02 29.12 8.26
CA PRO A 12 8.64 27.92 7.70
C PRO A 12 10.01 27.61 8.33
N ARG A 13 10.73 28.62 8.82
CA ARG A 13 12.07 28.45 9.38
C ARG A 13 12.36 29.49 10.46
N ALA A 14 13.30 29.16 11.36
CA ALA A 14 13.86 30.13 12.29
C ALA A 14 14.54 31.28 11.53
N THR A 15 14.13 32.51 11.82
CA THR A 15 14.68 33.73 11.19
C THR A 15 16.09 34.06 11.68
N SER A 16 16.47 33.58 12.88
CA SER A 16 17.80 33.81 13.45
C SER A 16 18.21 32.65 14.37
N PRO A 17 19.53 32.44 14.58
CA PRO A 17 20.02 31.43 15.52
C PRO A 17 19.62 31.73 16.98
N GLN A 18 19.48 33.00 17.34
CA GLN A 18 19.00 33.43 18.66
C GLN A 18 17.55 32.99 18.90
N LEU A 19 16.69 33.14 17.88
CA LEU A 19 15.31 32.70 17.93
C LEU A 19 15.22 31.17 18.08
N LEU A 20 16.04 30.43 17.33
CA LEU A 20 16.13 28.97 17.48
C LEU A 20 16.53 28.56 18.90
N ALA A 21 17.55 29.20 19.46
CA ALA A 21 18.01 28.94 20.83
C ALA A 21 16.92 29.26 21.86
N TRP A 22 16.17 30.35 21.66
CA TRP A 22 15.06 30.72 22.52
C TRP A 22 13.91 29.71 22.48
N VAL A 23 13.49 29.25 21.28
CA VAL A 23 12.45 28.21 21.16
C VAL A 23 12.92 26.89 21.77
N ARG A 24 14.19 26.51 21.58
CA ARG A 24 14.79 25.35 22.26
C ARG A 24 14.74 25.47 23.77
N ALA A 25 15.13 26.60 24.34
CA ALA A 25 15.05 26.83 25.78
C ALA A 25 13.60 26.68 26.29
N GLN A 26 12.60 27.11 25.51
CA GLN A 26 11.19 26.97 25.87
C GLN A 26 10.70 25.50 25.84
N SER A 27 11.26 24.66 24.96
CA SER A 27 10.86 23.25 24.82
C SER A 27 11.17 22.37 26.04
N PHE A 28 12.05 22.83 26.93
CA PHE A 28 12.45 22.16 28.16
C PHE A 28 11.79 22.74 29.43
N LYS A 29 11.03 23.84 29.33
CA LYS A 29 10.43 24.45 30.52
C LYS A 29 9.25 23.62 31.02
N ALA A 30 9.29 23.25 32.31
CA ALA A 30 8.15 22.64 32.97
C ALA A 30 6.98 23.65 33.05
N PRO A 31 5.73 23.20 32.87
CA PRO A 31 4.57 24.05 33.03
C PRO A 31 4.46 24.52 34.49
N SER A 32 4.41 25.84 34.69
CA SER A 32 4.36 26.44 36.03
C SER A 32 2.94 26.55 36.61
N TRP A 33 1.91 26.40 35.76
CA TRP A 33 0.51 26.50 36.17
C TRP A 33 -0.24 25.25 35.72
N LEU A 34 -0.78 24.53 36.71
CA LEU A 34 -1.62 23.35 36.51
C LEU A 34 -3.06 23.70 36.87
N VAL A 35 -4.01 23.15 36.14
CA VAL A 35 -5.45 23.30 36.33
C VAL A 35 -6.04 21.91 36.44
N ASP A 36 -6.88 21.72 37.45
CA ASP A 36 -7.60 20.46 37.63
C ASP A 36 -8.73 20.39 36.62
N LYS A 37 -8.77 19.30 35.85
CA LYS A 37 -9.82 19.05 34.86
C LYS A 37 -10.37 17.66 35.06
N GLU A 38 -11.69 17.56 35.13
CA GLU A 38 -12.38 16.27 35.18
C GLU A 38 -12.45 15.69 33.76
N VAL A 39 -11.84 14.53 33.56
CA VAL A 39 -11.86 13.77 32.31
C VAL A 39 -12.30 12.35 32.65
N ASP A 40 -13.41 11.92 32.05
CA ASP A 40 -14.00 10.58 32.27
C ASP A 40 -14.25 10.23 33.75
N GLY A 41 -14.64 11.22 34.57
CA GLY A 41 -14.93 11.05 36.00
C GLY A 41 -13.70 11.04 36.92
N PHE A 42 -12.51 11.33 36.38
CA PHE A 42 -11.27 11.46 37.15
C PHE A 42 -10.74 12.90 37.10
N LEU A 43 -10.31 13.42 38.26
CA LEU A 43 -9.60 14.70 38.36
C LEU A 43 -8.16 14.53 37.88
N VAL A 44 -7.83 15.15 36.75
CA VAL A 44 -6.48 15.15 36.17
C VAL A 44 -5.91 16.56 36.22
N GLN A 45 -4.69 16.70 36.74
CA GLN A 45 -3.97 17.98 36.70
C GLN A 45 -3.33 18.15 35.32
N GLN A 46 -3.75 19.16 34.57
CA GLN A 46 -3.18 19.47 33.26
C GLN A 46 -2.58 20.88 33.25
N PRO A 47 -1.52 21.13 32.46
CA PRO A 47 -0.99 22.47 32.29
C PRO A 47 -2.04 23.45 31.78
N ALA A 48 -2.19 24.60 32.44
CA ALA A 48 -2.98 25.71 31.92
C ALA A 48 -2.48 26.17 30.54
N TYR A 49 -1.16 26.11 30.35
CA TYR A 49 -0.46 26.44 29.12
C TYR A 49 0.74 25.52 28.93
N ASP A 50 0.68 24.65 27.91
CA ASP A 50 1.80 23.77 27.56
C ASP A 50 2.75 24.44 26.56
N PHE A 51 3.58 25.34 27.08
CA PHE A 51 4.59 26.02 26.26
C PHE A 51 5.66 25.08 25.74
N ALA A 52 5.98 24.01 26.46
CA ALA A 52 6.97 23.03 26.04
C ALA A 52 6.49 22.28 24.81
N ALA A 53 5.25 21.80 24.80
CA ALA A 53 4.65 21.16 23.64
C ALA A 53 4.58 22.10 22.43
N ALA A 54 4.12 23.35 22.62
CA ALA A 54 4.06 24.33 21.55
C ALA A 54 5.45 24.62 20.94
N ALA A 55 6.48 24.77 21.78
CA ALA A 55 7.84 24.97 21.30
C ALA A 55 8.40 23.74 20.57
N ARG A 56 8.12 22.52 21.04
CA ARG A 56 8.51 21.28 20.35
C ARG A 56 7.84 21.15 18.98
N GLN A 57 6.57 21.54 18.86
CA GLN A 57 5.86 21.58 17.59
C GLN A 57 6.53 22.54 16.59
N VAL A 58 6.87 23.76 17.04
CA VAL A 58 7.58 24.74 16.20
C VAL A 58 8.92 24.19 15.73
N LEU A 59 9.72 23.60 16.63
CA LEU A 59 11.01 23.00 16.29
C LEU A 59 10.87 21.85 15.29
N SER A 60 9.90 20.96 15.51
CA SER A 60 9.62 19.83 14.62
C SER A 60 9.24 20.31 13.21
N ARG A 61 8.40 21.35 13.10
CA ARG A 61 8.05 21.94 11.80
C ARG A 61 9.25 22.55 11.09
N TRP A 62 10.06 23.33 11.80
CA TRP A 62 11.27 23.93 11.20
C TRP A 62 12.27 22.87 10.75
N GLN A 63 12.42 21.79 11.52
CA GLN A 63 13.26 20.64 11.13
C GLN A 63 12.70 19.95 9.89
N GLN A 64 11.38 19.71 9.85
CA GLN A 64 10.71 19.12 8.70
C GLN A 64 10.89 19.98 7.44
N GLN A 65 10.76 21.31 7.56
CA GLN A 65 10.98 22.23 6.44
C GLN A 65 12.44 22.22 5.98
N ALA A 66 13.40 22.22 6.92
CA ALA A 66 14.82 22.17 6.59
C ALA A 66 15.17 20.88 5.82
N TRP A 67 14.59 19.73 6.19
CA TRP A 67 14.72 18.50 5.40
C TRP A 67 14.08 18.61 4.03
N GLN A 68 12.87 19.19 3.92
CA GLN A 68 12.21 19.37 2.63
C GLN A 68 13.03 20.24 1.68
N ASP A 69 13.59 21.34 2.16
CA ASP A 69 14.43 22.25 1.38
C ASP A 69 15.72 21.54 0.93
N ASN A 70 16.36 20.80 1.83
CA ASN A 70 17.57 20.03 1.53
C ASN A 70 17.31 18.93 0.49
N TYR A 71 16.25 18.12 0.66
CA TYR A 71 15.90 17.06 -0.28
C TYR A 71 15.51 17.61 -1.64
N ARG A 72 14.81 18.75 -1.71
CA ARG A 72 14.53 19.42 -2.97
C ARG A 72 15.81 19.75 -3.72
N GLN A 73 16.76 20.39 -3.05
CA GLN A 73 18.04 20.75 -3.65
C GLN A 73 18.81 19.51 -4.11
N GLN A 74 18.91 18.47 -3.29
CA GLN A 74 19.59 17.22 -3.66
C GLN A 74 18.92 16.50 -4.85
N LEU A 75 17.58 16.53 -4.93
CA LEU A 75 16.85 15.95 -6.06
C LEU A 75 17.10 16.76 -7.34
N GLU A 76 17.11 18.09 -7.26
CA GLU A 76 17.41 18.96 -8.41
C GLU A 76 18.84 18.75 -8.92
N GLU A 77 19.80 18.62 -8.00
CA GLU A 77 21.21 18.36 -8.30
C GLU A 77 21.50 16.90 -8.70
N GLY A 78 20.56 15.98 -8.47
CA GLY A 78 20.76 14.55 -8.74
C GLY A 78 21.71 13.83 -7.78
N THR A 79 21.91 14.40 -6.58
CA THR A 79 22.81 13.89 -5.52
C THR A 79 22.04 13.19 -4.39
N PHE A 80 20.72 13.09 -4.49
CA PHE A 80 19.87 12.49 -3.48
C PHE A 80 20.09 10.97 -3.35
N GLU A 81 20.25 10.48 -2.13
CA GLU A 81 20.42 9.06 -1.84
C GLU A 81 19.39 8.56 -0.82
N PHE A 82 18.54 7.62 -1.25
CA PHE A 82 17.54 7.00 -0.38
C PHE A 82 18.14 6.33 0.87
N LYS A 83 19.36 5.77 0.78
CA LYS A 83 20.05 5.09 1.90
C LYS A 83 20.32 6.01 3.09
N GLN A 84 20.39 7.33 2.88
CA GLN A 84 20.59 8.29 3.97
C GLN A 84 19.40 8.31 4.93
N ILE A 85 18.19 8.11 4.41
CA ILE A 85 16.95 8.08 5.20
C ILE A 85 16.65 6.64 5.65
N TYR A 86 16.66 5.70 4.71
CA TYR A 86 16.23 4.31 4.91
C TYR A 86 17.36 3.44 5.47
N ASN A 87 17.85 3.80 6.64
CA ASN A 87 18.78 3.01 7.43
C ASN A 87 18.13 2.56 8.74
N SER A 88 18.48 1.37 9.23
CA SER A 88 17.86 0.78 10.43
C SER A 88 18.19 1.51 11.74
N ARG A 89 19.15 2.44 11.71
CA ARG A 89 19.62 3.19 12.88
C ARG A 89 19.09 4.62 12.92
N ASN A 90 18.20 5.00 11.99
CA ASN A 90 17.69 6.36 11.89
C ASN A 90 16.54 6.57 12.89
N PRO A 91 16.73 7.32 13.98
CA PRO A 91 15.66 7.60 14.93
C PRO A 91 14.56 8.50 14.34
N ASP A 92 14.91 9.31 13.34
CA ASP A 92 14.03 10.30 12.72
C ASP A 92 13.38 9.78 11.42
N LEU A 93 13.51 8.48 11.13
CA LEU A 93 13.06 7.83 9.89
C LEU A 93 11.65 8.27 9.48
N ALA A 94 10.68 8.18 10.38
CA ALA A 94 9.29 8.51 10.06
C ALA A 94 9.09 9.98 9.65
N GLN A 95 9.82 10.89 10.29
CA GLN A 95 9.71 12.33 10.03
C GLN A 95 10.46 12.72 8.75
N GLN A 96 11.65 12.15 8.53
CA GLN A 96 12.42 12.33 7.30
C GLN A 96 11.69 11.74 6.09
N GLN A 97 11.11 10.55 6.24
CA GLN A 97 10.27 9.95 5.21
C GLN A 97 9.07 10.85 4.89
N GLN A 98 8.36 11.37 5.89
CA GLN A 98 7.24 12.27 5.64
C GLN A 98 7.68 13.56 4.92
N ALA A 99 8.85 14.11 5.26
CA ALA A 99 9.43 15.23 4.54
C ALA A 99 9.73 14.87 3.08
N LEU A 100 10.38 13.74 2.82
CA LEU A 100 10.67 13.25 1.47
C LEU A 100 9.41 13.07 0.63
N LEU A 101 8.39 12.37 1.16
CA LEU A 101 7.13 12.14 0.46
C LEU A 101 6.46 13.47 0.08
N THR A 102 6.51 14.46 0.97
CA THR A 102 5.95 15.80 0.72
C THR A 102 6.71 16.53 -0.39
N VAL A 103 8.03 16.36 -0.48
CA VAL A 103 8.84 16.93 -1.56
C VAL A 103 8.50 16.25 -2.88
N LEU A 104 8.55 14.92 -2.92
CA LEU A 104 8.32 14.12 -4.14
C LEU A 104 6.93 14.38 -4.73
N ASP A 105 5.89 14.57 -3.90
CA ASP A 105 4.53 14.83 -4.34
C ASP A 105 4.40 16.07 -5.25
N ARG A 106 5.33 17.03 -5.11
CA ARG A 106 5.38 18.30 -5.85
C ARG A 106 6.45 18.36 -6.94
N GLN A 107 7.21 17.28 -7.15
CA GLN A 107 8.28 17.26 -8.16
C GLN A 107 7.73 17.00 -9.57
N PRO A 108 8.43 17.49 -10.62
CA PRO A 108 8.04 17.22 -11.99
C PRO A 108 8.26 15.75 -12.37
N LEU A 109 7.45 15.25 -13.31
CA LEU A 109 7.44 13.85 -13.72
C LEU A 109 8.83 13.30 -14.14
N PRO A 110 9.68 14.01 -14.89
CA PRO A 110 11.00 13.49 -15.28
C PRO A 110 11.92 13.20 -14.08
N LEU A 111 11.89 14.05 -13.05
CA LEU A 111 12.65 13.82 -11.82
C LEU A 111 12.11 12.58 -11.09
N LEU A 112 10.78 12.46 -11.00
CA LEU A 112 10.15 11.28 -10.37
C LEU A 112 10.47 9.99 -11.12
N GLN A 113 10.52 9.99 -12.45
CA GLN A 113 10.90 8.83 -13.25
C GLN A 113 12.35 8.41 -13.03
N ARG A 114 13.27 9.38 -12.94
CA ARG A 114 14.67 9.10 -12.59
C ARG A 114 14.78 8.43 -11.23
N GLU A 115 14.13 9.02 -10.21
CA GLU A 115 14.15 8.48 -8.85
C GLU A 115 13.46 7.11 -8.76
N ALA A 116 12.37 6.91 -9.48
CA ALA A 116 11.68 5.63 -9.58
C ALA A 116 12.60 4.54 -10.15
N HIS A 117 13.32 4.84 -11.23
CA HIS A 117 14.24 3.89 -11.84
C HIS A 117 15.42 3.55 -10.92
N THR A 118 16.00 4.56 -10.27
CA THR A 118 17.07 4.39 -9.27
C THR A 118 16.59 3.51 -8.12
N LEU A 119 15.40 3.78 -7.58
CA LEU A 119 14.83 3.00 -6.49
C LEU A 119 14.46 1.57 -6.91
N ALA A 120 14.00 1.37 -8.14
CA ALA A 120 13.68 0.05 -8.68
C ALA A 120 14.94 -0.82 -8.82
N ALA A 121 16.03 -0.25 -9.33
CA ALA A 121 17.31 -0.94 -9.48
C ALA A 121 18.04 -1.19 -8.14
N MET A 122 17.79 -0.35 -7.14
CA MET A 122 18.48 -0.45 -5.85
C MET A 122 17.89 -1.56 -4.96
N SER A 123 18.75 -2.41 -4.42
CA SER A 123 18.39 -3.30 -3.30
C SER A 123 18.46 -2.52 -1.99
N ILE A 124 17.31 -2.13 -1.45
CA ILE A 124 17.17 -1.44 -0.17
C ILE A 124 16.00 -2.04 0.61
N PHE A 125 16.16 -2.13 1.92
CA PHE A 125 15.07 -2.48 2.82
C PHE A 125 14.22 -1.24 3.08
N LEU A 126 12.91 -1.34 2.82
CA LEU A 126 11.95 -0.30 3.13
C LEU A 126 11.05 -0.79 4.28
N PRO A 127 10.84 0.04 5.32
CA PRO A 127 10.02 -0.34 6.48
C PRO A 127 8.52 -0.37 6.15
N ASP A 128 8.08 0.41 5.17
CA ASP A 128 6.72 0.49 4.66
C ASP A 128 6.73 0.64 3.13
N ASN A 129 5.55 0.56 2.51
CA ASN A 129 5.44 0.68 1.05
C ASN A 129 5.01 2.08 0.57
N ARG A 130 4.96 3.09 1.44
CA ARG A 130 4.46 4.44 1.11
C ARG A 130 5.28 5.09 -0.01
N LEU A 131 6.60 4.94 0.02
CA LEU A 131 7.49 5.49 -1.00
C LEU A 131 7.29 4.81 -2.36
N LEU A 132 7.25 3.48 -2.38
CA LEU A 132 7.04 2.70 -3.59
C LEU A 132 5.70 3.04 -4.24
N ARG A 133 4.65 3.10 -3.43
CA ARG A 133 3.31 3.50 -3.87
C ARG A 133 3.32 4.88 -4.49
N LEU A 134 3.84 5.90 -3.79
CA LEU A 134 3.86 7.29 -4.28
C LEU A 134 4.53 7.37 -5.65
N LEU A 135 5.70 6.75 -5.81
CA LEU A 135 6.43 6.78 -7.07
C LEU A 135 5.69 5.99 -8.15
N ALA A 136 5.20 4.78 -7.85
CA ALA A 136 4.46 3.97 -8.81
C ALA A 136 3.16 4.65 -9.31
N GLU A 137 2.42 5.32 -8.41
CA GLU A 137 1.21 6.09 -8.72
C GLU A 137 1.46 7.36 -9.53
N ARG A 138 2.70 7.86 -9.56
CA ARG A 138 3.08 9.06 -10.30
C ARG A 138 3.80 8.75 -11.61
N THR A 139 4.62 7.70 -11.65
CA THR A 139 5.45 7.36 -12.80
C THR A 139 4.88 6.23 -13.66
N GLY A 140 4.08 5.33 -13.07
CA GLY A 140 3.64 4.12 -13.76
C GLY A 140 4.77 3.13 -14.05
N ASP A 141 5.86 3.16 -13.28
CA ASP A 141 6.98 2.23 -13.50
C ASP A 141 6.61 0.79 -13.09
N SER A 142 6.58 -0.11 -14.07
CA SER A 142 6.31 -1.54 -13.86
C SER A 142 7.28 -2.22 -12.89
N ALA A 143 8.54 -1.77 -12.84
CA ALA A 143 9.55 -2.37 -11.96
C ALA A 143 9.26 -2.03 -10.48
N LEU A 144 8.71 -0.84 -10.20
CA LEU A 144 8.27 -0.48 -8.86
C LEU A 144 7.06 -1.31 -8.42
N TYR A 145 6.07 -1.53 -9.30
CA TYR A 145 4.95 -2.41 -9.00
C TYR A 145 5.42 -3.83 -8.68
N GLN A 146 6.31 -4.39 -9.50
CA GLN A 146 6.88 -5.72 -9.23
C GLN A 146 7.59 -5.77 -7.87
N LYS A 147 8.42 -4.78 -7.58
CA LYS A 147 9.10 -4.67 -6.29
C LYS A 147 8.11 -4.58 -5.13
N LEU A 148 7.03 -3.82 -5.27
CA LEU A 148 5.95 -3.69 -4.30
C LEU A 148 5.27 -5.04 -4.02
N TRP A 149 4.99 -5.84 -5.05
CA TRP A 149 4.36 -7.16 -4.89
C TRP A 149 5.22 -8.18 -4.12
N HIS A 150 6.54 -7.99 -4.15
CA HIS A 150 7.52 -8.80 -3.41
C HIS A 150 7.74 -8.35 -1.96
N GLN A 151 7.28 -7.16 -1.57
CA GLN A 151 7.36 -6.67 -0.19
C GLN A 151 6.25 -7.26 0.69
N PRO A 152 6.39 -7.20 2.03
CA PRO A 152 5.30 -7.46 2.94
C PRO A 152 4.08 -6.59 2.62
N VAL A 153 2.91 -7.22 2.47
CA VAL A 153 1.66 -6.54 2.08
C VAL A 153 1.13 -5.70 3.23
N ASP A 154 0.93 -4.41 2.94
CA ASP A 154 0.31 -3.40 3.78
C ASP A 154 -0.85 -2.71 3.04
N HIS A 155 -1.47 -1.71 3.68
CA HIS A 155 -2.54 -0.92 3.09
C HIS A 155 -2.10 -0.23 1.78
N ASP A 156 -0.87 0.26 1.71
CA ASP A 156 -0.33 0.96 0.55
C ASP A 156 -0.14 0.02 -0.65
N SER A 157 0.22 -1.24 -0.41
CA SER A 157 0.29 -2.28 -1.44
C SER A 157 -1.07 -2.51 -2.10
N VAL A 158 -2.15 -2.59 -1.30
CA VAL A 158 -3.50 -2.77 -1.83
C VAL A 158 -3.96 -1.53 -2.59
N ALA A 159 -3.67 -0.34 -2.07
CA ALA A 159 -4.05 0.91 -2.70
C ALA A 159 -3.36 1.10 -4.07
N ALA A 160 -2.10 0.68 -4.21
CA ALA A 160 -1.37 0.73 -5.47
C ALA A 160 -1.96 -0.17 -6.57
N LEU A 161 -2.76 -1.20 -6.24
CA LEU A 161 -3.43 -2.02 -7.27
C LEU A 161 -4.38 -1.17 -8.12
N ALA A 162 -5.08 -0.23 -7.50
CA ALA A 162 -6.04 0.64 -8.18
C ALA A 162 -5.35 1.60 -9.18
N SER A 163 -4.07 1.91 -8.99
CA SER A 163 -3.33 2.77 -9.91
C SER A 163 -2.77 2.06 -11.14
N VAL A 164 -2.72 0.72 -11.15
CA VAL A 164 -2.19 -0.05 -12.29
C VAL A 164 -3.00 0.25 -13.57
N GLY A 165 -4.33 0.24 -13.48
CA GLY A 165 -5.22 0.52 -14.62
C GLY A 165 -5.15 1.95 -15.16
N ARG A 166 -4.56 2.89 -14.40
CA ARG A 166 -4.36 4.28 -14.84
C ARG A 166 -3.21 4.42 -15.83
N PHE A 167 -2.14 3.63 -15.65
CA PHE A 167 -0.91 3.74 -16.44
C PHE A 167 -0.72 2.61 -17.44
N HIS A 168 -1.27 1.43 -17.14
CA HIS A 168 -1.18 0.27 -17.99
C HIS A 168 -2.58 -0.13 -18.44
N GLN A 169 -2.69 -0.54 -19.71
CA GLN A 169 -3.93 -1.04 -20.29
C GLN A 169 -3.65 -2.36 -21.02
N GLY A 170 -4.70 -3.16 -21.20
CA GLY A 170 -4.61 -4.44 -21.89
C GLY A 170 -3.62 -5.38 -21.20
N GLN A 171 -2.76 -6.03 -21.99
CA GLN A 171 -1.90 -7.13 -21.54
C GLN A 171 -0.94 -6.73 -20.40
N ALA A 172 -0.33 -5.54 -20.47
CA ALA A 172 0.62 -5.09 -19.45
C ALA A 172 -0.03 -4.90 -18.07
N ALA A 173 -1.27 -4.40 -18.03
CA ALA A 173 -2.03 -4.28 -16.79
C ALA A 173 -2.37 -5.65 -16.20
N SER A 174 -2.81 -6.57 -17.06
CA SER A 174 -3.11 -7.94 -16.68
C SER A 174 -1.89 -8.66 -16.11
N ASP A 175 -0.72 -8.54 -16.74
CA ASP A 175 0.51 -9.19 -16.27
C ASP A 175 0.92 -8.69 -14.87
N LEU A 176 0.77 -7.38 -14.62
CA LEU A 176 1.06 -6.80 -13.30
C LEU A 176 0.07 -7.25 -12.22
N LEU A 177 -1.23 -7.32 -12.54
CA LEU A 177 -2.25 -7.78 -11.59
C LEU A 177 -2.16 -9.28 -11.34
N ILE A 178 -1.85 -10.07 -12.36
CA ILE A 178 -1.55 -11.50 -12.23
C ILE A 178 -0.31 -11.69 -11.34
N ALA A 179 0.75 -10.90 -11.53
CA ALA A 179 1.93 -10.95 -10.68
C ALA A 179 1.59 -10.62 -9.22
N ALA A 180 0.77 -9.60 -8.98
CA ALA A 180 0.29 -9.26 -7.64
C ALA A 180 -0.51 -10.40 -6.98
N SER A 181 -1.31 -11.12 -7.78
CA SER A 181 -2.16 -12.21 -7.29
C SER A 181 -1.38 -13.43 -6.75
N ARG A 182 -0.09 -13.54 -7.06
CA ARG A 182 0.82 -14.55 -6.49
C ARG A 182 1.01 -14.37 -4.99
N ASN A 183 0.83 -13.15 -4.49
CA ASN A 183 0.87 -12.87 -3.07
C ASN A 183 -0.52 -13.13 -2.46
N ALA A 184 -0.59 -14.07 -1.52
CA ALA A 184 -1.88 -14.53 -0.97
C ALA A 184 -2.74 -13.40 -0.38
N ARG A 185 -2.11 -12.36 0.18
CA ARG A 185 -2.83 -11.20 0.75
C ARG A 185 -3.33 -10.21 -0.30
N LEU A 186 -2.70 -10.17 -1.48
CA LEU A 186 -3.11 -9.29 -2.59
C LEU A 186 -4.01 -10.01 -3.60
N LYS A 187 -4.13 -11.33 -3.52
CA LYS A 187 -4.87 -12.14 -4.49
C LYS A 187 -6.29 -11.66 -4.75
N LEU A 188 -7.11 -11.54 -3.71
CA LEU A 188 -8.50 -11.10 -3.86
C LEU A 188 -8.62 -9.67 -4.43
N PRO A 189 -7.96 -8.65 -3.86
CA PRO A 189 -8.03 -7.31 -4.44
C PRO A 189 -7.42 -7.22 -5.85
N ALA A 190 -6.39 -8.00 -6.17
CA ALA A 190 -5.82 -8.06 -7.52
C ALA A 190 -6.80 -8.67 -8.53
N LEU A 191 -7.51 -9.74 -8.15
CA LEU A 191 -8.56 -10.34 -8.98
C LEU A 191 -9.72 -9.36 -9.22
N GLN A 192 -10.13 -8.62 -8.20
CA GLN A 192 -11.15 -7.56 -8.31
C GLN A 192 -10.72 -6.45 -9.28
N GLN A 193 -9.47 -6.00 -9.20
CA GLN A 193 -8.94 -5.00 -10.14
C GLN A 193 -8.81 -5.57 -11.56
N LEU A 194 -8.43 -6.84 -11.69
CA LEU A 194 -8.32 -7.52 -12.98
C LEU A 194 -9.68 -7.64 -13.66
N SER A 195 -10.75 -7.95 -12.91
CA SER A 195 -12.12 -7.96 -13.44
C SER A 195 -12.64 -6.59 -13.88
N GLN A 196 -12.05 -5.49 -13.39
CA GLN A 196 -12.43 -4.13 -13.78
C GLN A 196 -11.71 -3.66 -15.06
N LEU A 197 -10.73 -4.42 -15.57
CA LEU A 197 -10.05 -4.07 -16.82
C LEU A 197 -11.01 -4.26 -18.01
N SER A 198 -11.23 -3.20 -18.78
CA SER A 198 -11.99 -3.23 -20.03
C SER A 198 -11.16 -2.61 -21.14
N PRO A 199 -10.91 -3.31 -22.28
CA PRO A 199 -11.26 -4.70 -22.58
C PRO A 199 -10.39 -5.73 -21.82
N LEU A 200 -10.97 -6.88 -21.47
CA LEU A 200 -10.28 -7.95 -20.72
C LEU A 200 -9.36 -8.77 -21.65
N PRO A 201 -8.03 -8.78 -21.45
CA PRO A 201 -7.12 -9.55 -22.29
C PRO A 201 -7.32 -11.07 -22.15
N ASP A 202 -7.05 -11.82 -23.20
CA ASP A 202 -7.23 -13.28 -23.23
C ASP A 202 -6.46 -13.99 -22.10
N THR A 203 -5.29 -13.47 -21.72
CA THR A 203 -4.48 -14.01 -20.61
C THR A 203 -5.16 -13.85 -19.26
N ALA A 204 -5.81 -12.71 -19.03
CA ALA A 204 -6.57 -12.41 -17.83
C ALA A 204 -7.82 -13.31 -17.74
N GLN A 205 -8.50 -13.54 -18.87
CA GLN A 205 -9.62 -14.48 -18.97
C GLN A 205 -9.20 -15.91 -18.60
N GLN A 206 -8.11 -16.40 -19.20
CA GLN A 206 -7.57 -17.74 -18.92
C GLN A 206 -7.17 -17.89 -17.44
N PHE A 207 -6.57 -16.85 -16.86
CA PHE A 207 -6.17 -16.84 -15.46
C PHE A 207 -7.37 -16.89 -14.52
N LEU A 208 -8.41 -16.05 -14.74
CA LEU A 208 -9.66 -16.10 -13.96
C LEU A 208 -10.35 -17.45 -14.06
N LEU A 209 -10.39 -18.05 -15.26
CA LEU A 209 -10.96 -19.38 -15.47
C LEU A 209 -10.16 -20.49 -14.79
N ALA A 210 -8.84 -20.34 -14.66
CA ALA A 210 -8.00 -21.27 -13.91
C ALA A 210 -8.23 -21.13 -12.39
N GLU A 211 -8.34 -19.91 -11.88
CA GLU A 211 -8.62 -19.64 -10.48
C GLU A 211 -10.04 -20.06 -10.05
N LEU A 212 -11.01 -20.05 -10.97
CA LEU A 212 -12.34 -20.59 -10.72
C LEU A 212 -12.33 -22.11 -10.48
N GLY A 213 -11.36 -22.84 -11.06
CA GLY A 213 -11.13 -24.25 -10.76
C GLY A 213 -10.56 -24.50 -9.36
N ASN A 214 -10.10 -23.45 -8.67
CA ASN A 214 -9.53 -23.55 -7.33
C ASN A 214 -10.62 -23.43 -6.26
N ARG A 215 -10.81 -24.49 -5.45
CA ARG A 215 -11.89 -24.60 -4.45
C ARG A 215 -11.92 -23.47 -3.42
N GLN A 216 -10.79 -22.81 -3.16
CA GLN A 216 -10.70 -21.76 -2.16
C GLN A 216 -11.25 -20.40 -2.65
N TYR A 217 -11.21 -20.15 -3.96
CA TYR A 217 -11.53 -18.84 -4.54
C TYR A 217 -12.65 -18.90 -5.60
N SER A 218 -13.12 -20.10 -5.95
CA SER A 218 -14.13 -20.35 -6.98
C SER A 218 -15.41 -19.52 -6.80
N GLY A 219 -15.99 -19.48 -5.59
CA GLY A 219 -17.22 -18.73 -5.32
C GLY A 219 -17.04 -17.21 -5.45
N GLN A 220 -15.87 -16.69 -5.09
CA GLN A 220 -15.56 -15.26 -5.16
C GLN A 220 -15.26 -14.84 -6.60
N VAL A 221 -14.48 -15.63 -7.34
CA VAL A 221 -14.20 -15.40 -8.77
C VAL A 221 -15.48 -15.52 -9.60
N ALA A 222 -16.36 -16.48 -9.30
CA ALA A 222 -17.66 -16.61 -9.94
C ALA A 222 -18.54 -15.37 -9.70
N SER A 223 -18.56 -14.85 -8.47
CA SER A 223 -19.30 -13.62 -8.15
C SER A 223 -18.75 -12.41 -8.90
N LEU A 224 -17.42 -12.29 -9.05
CA LEU A 224 -16.78 -11.22 -9.83
C LEU A 224 -17.11 -11.33 -11.31
N LEU A 225 -17.06 -12.55 -11.88
CA LEU A 225 -17.41 -12.79 -13.28
C LEU A 225 -18.90 -12.54 -13.57
N LEU A 226 -19.79 -12.77 -12.60
CA LEU A 226 -21.23 -12.45 -12.73
C LEU A 226 -21.50 -10.94 -12.70
N GLN A 227 -20.67 -10.15 -12.01
CA GLN A 227 -20.76 -8.69 -12.01
C GLN A 227 -20.19 -8.07 -13.29
N MET A 228 -19.32 -8.80 -13.99
CA MET A 228 -18.82 -8.40 -15.30
C MET A 228 -19.89 -8.69 -16.35
N ASP A 229 -20.46 -7.64 -16.94
CA ASP A 229 -21.52 -7.69 -17.96
C ASP A 229 -20.97 -8.16 -19.34
N GLU A 230 -20.13 -9.20 -19.35
CA GLU A 230 -19.47 -9.77 -20.52
C GLU A 230 -20.12 -11.13 -20.88
N PRO A 231 -21.10 -11.15 -21.81
CA PRO A 231 -21.89 -12.35 -22.11
C PRO A 231 -21.05 -13.52 -22.66
N ARG A 232 -19.89 -13.22 -23.27
CA ARG A 232 -18.96 -14.23 -23.78
C ARG A 232 -18.28 -15.01 -22.65
N LEU A 233 -17.94 -14.34 -21.55
CA LEU A 233 -17.32 -14.98 -20.39
C LEU A 233 -18.34 -15.79 -19.60
N LEU A 234 -19.57 -15.31 -19.47
CA LEU A 234 -20.68 -16.05 -18.85
C LEU A 234 -20.99 -17.35 -19.61
N ALA A 235 -20.99 -17.31 -20.95
CA ALA A 235 -21.17 -18.51 -21.76
C ALA A 235 -20.04 -19.53 -21.54
N GLN A 236 -18.78 -19.10 -21.53
CA GLN A 236 -17.63 -19.99 -21.26
C GLN A 236 -17.64 -20.55 -19.83
N LEU A 237 -18.14 -19.78 -18.86
CA LEU A 237 -18.28 -20.17 -17.45
C LEU A 237 -19.36 -21.25 -17.30
N ALA A 238 -20.53 -21.05 -17.91
CA ALA A 238 -21.61 -22.04 -17.93
C ALA A 238 -21.18 -23.36 -18.58
N ASP A 239 -20.42 -23.28 -19.68
CA ASP A 239 -19.92 -24.43 -20.43
C ASP A 239 -18.87 -25.24 -19.65
N ARG A 240 -18.04 -24.58 -18.82
CA ARG A 240 -17.08 -25.27 -17.94
C ARG A 240 -17.73 -25.84 -16.69
N LEU A 241 -18.67 -25.13 -16.07
CA LEU A 241 -19.40 -25.66 -14.91
C LEU A 241 -20.17 -26.93 -15.28
N THR A 242 -20.88 -26.93 -16.40
CA THR A 242 -21.57 -28.14 -16.90
C THR A 242 -20.59 -29.27 -17.24
N ARG A 243 -19.40 -28.98 -17.77
CA ARG A 243 -18.36 -30.02 -18.00
C ARG A 243 -17.76 -30.54 -16.69
N GLN A 244 -17.60 -29.70 -15.68
CA GLN A 244 -17.05 -30.09 -14.38
C GLN A 244 -18.06 -30.92 -13.57
N GLU A 245 -19.35 -30.54 -13.60
CA GLU A 245 -20.44 -31.36 -13.06
C GLU A 245 -20.53 -32.70 -13.77
N LYS A 246 -20.43 -32.75 -15.11
CA LYS A 246 -20.40 -34.03 -15.86
C LYS A 246 -19.23 -34.93 -15.47
N ARG A 247 -18.08 -34.37 -15.07
CA ARG A 247 -16.93 -35.15 -14.56
C ARG A 247 -17.15 -35.66 -13.14
N HIS A 248 -17.96 -34.99 -12.33
CA HIS A 248 -18.33 -35.42 -10.98
C HIS A 248 -19.57 -36.30 -10.93
N ALA A 249 -20.39 -36.30 -11.99
CA ALA A 249 -21.60 -37.11 -12.14
C ALA A 249 -21.36 -38.49 -12.78
N SER A 250 -20.11 -38.91 -13.03
CA SER A 250 -19.84 -40.30 -13.39
C SER A 250 -20.12 -41.19 -12.17
N PRO A 251 -21.18 -42.01 -12.19
CA PRO A 251 -21.57 -42.77 -11.02
C PRO A 251 -20.69 -44.02 -10.93
N VAL A 252 -20.02 -44.18 -9.78
CA VAL A 252 -19.67 -45.50 -9.28
C VAL A 252 -20.99 -46.22 -8.98
N MET A 253 -21.49 -46.97 -9.96
CA MET A 253 -22.53 -47.98 -9.80
C MET A 253 -22.00 -49.22 -10.51
N LEU A 254 -21.23 -50.03 -9.78
CA LEU A 254 -21.05 -51.43 -10.12
C LEU A 254 -22.39 -52.13 -9.83
N PRO A 255 -23.02 -52.80 -10.81
CA PRO A 255 -24.17 -53.62 -10.52
C PRO A 255 -23.71 -54.86 -9.74
N ASP A 256 -24.35 -55.05 -8.59
CA ASP A 256 -24.31 -56.22 -7.73
C ASP A 256 -24.65 -57.48 -8.55
N SER A 257 -23.64 -58.28 -8.89
CA SER A 257 -23.84 -59.54 -9.59
C SER A 257 -24.07 -60.66 -8.58
N GLY A 258 -25.36 -60.92 -8.37
CA GLY A 258 -26.01 -62.12 -7.84
C GLY A 258 -25.14 -63.30 -7.41
N THR A 259 -25.33 -63.68 -6.15
CA THR A 259 -25.03 -64.99 -5.58
C THR A 259 -25.81 -66.10 -6.32
N PRO A 260 -25.18 -67.22 -6.72
CA PRO A 260 -25.89 -68.47 -6.95
C PRO A 260 -25.77 -69.38 -5.72
N ALA A 261 -26.91 -69.97 -5.36
CA ALA A 261 -27.11 -70.83 -4.20
C ALA A 261 -26.72 -72.30 -4.42
N ALA A 262 -26.33 -72.95 -3.30
CA ALA A 262 -26.48 -74.36 -2.95
C ALA A 262 -25.46 -75.37 -3.56
N ARG A 263 -24.92 -76.37 -2.84
CA ARG A 263 -25.48 -77.29 -1.83
C ARG A 263 -24.39 -77.95 -0.91
N PRO A 264 -24.80 -78.65 0.17
CA PRO A 264 -23.94 -79.16 1.26
C PRO A 264 -23.53 -80.65 1.15
N GLY A 265 -22.59 -81.09 2.01
CA GLY A 265 -22.14 -82.48 2.24
C GLY A 265 -20.74 -82.75 1.64
N LEU A 266 -19.74 -83.33 2.31
CA LEU A 266 -19.62 -84.19 3.51
C LEU A 266 -18.34 -83.80 4.26
#